data_AF-A0A3B1K4X2-F1
#
_entry.id   AF-A0A3B1K4X2-F1
#
_cell.length_a   1.000
_cell.length_b   1.000
_cell.length_c   1.000
_cell.angle_alpha   90.00
_cell.angle_beta   90.00
_cell.angle_gamma   90.00
#
_symmetry.space_group_name_H-M   'P 1'
#
loop_
_entity.id
_entity.type
_entity.pdbx_description
1 polymer ?
#
loop_
_entity_poly.entity_id
_entity_poly.type
_entity_poly.pdbx_seq_one_letter_code
_entity_poly.pdbx_strand_id
1 'polypeptide(L)'
;MLLKVRYHGTKKYIRLPSDFTYLDFISEVKNKFGIPSASELYIFDESNTAVEEDILLELMEANPDLCLTVCDGESDEGQSASSSLTDTLSPSSDNDLFSQRSRNRPVHNFRDGSPPTTVFSEAKAAKEVVENALVIKPGGQDVLEEYKADKSLNHRTRRQLVNILASHMTEMHGRIPSRKQKEKYALGIITLFPSLKDPFSPKGYEHFYDGEKGTGYLAWRLKTMSRNKSPRPVKASPVPQAQGPHRRRSVASGPEQLDGDACLEAVSFLVHCHDEPSVFQKMKMTFEHRQNLVHDSQRTTDVLKTFPRFLDVKGLLNQDFALLFGEETSSKLLEKWDTTFKPKVIEEAKHLTKSTELHRLLKAAEKYEEDDDTNWDSDMASVLLLLHLLPPTAGRKRIKISASDAVDKMVHFHKVYMSHLLKSH
;
A
#
# COMPACT_ATOMS: atom_id res chain seq x y z
N MET A 1 1.30 20.57 -16.53
CA MET A 1 0.85 19.22 -16.11
C MET A 1 -0.68 19.09 -16.16
N LEU A 2 -1.27 17.95 -15.74
CA LEU A 2 -2.71 17.79 -15.50
C LEU A 2 -2.95 17.56 -14.00
N LEU A 3 -3.92 18.25 -13.41
CA LEU A 3 -4.23 18.19 -11.97
C LEU A 3 -5.75 18.10 -11.74
N LYS A 4 -6.17 17.39 -10.69
CA LYS A 4 -7.58 17.36 -10.28
C LYS A 4 -7.83 18.49 -9.27
N VAL A 5 -8.85 19.30 -9.50
CA VAL A 5 -9.30 20.33 -8.55
C VAL A 5 -10.78 20.15 -8.24
N ARG A 6 -11.15 20.46 -7.00
CA ARG A 6 -12.51 20.42 -6.47
C ARG A 6 -12.91 21.80 -5.97
N TYR A 7 -14.09 22.28 -6.34
CA TYR A 7 -14.68 23.55 -5.87
C TYR A 7 -16.20 23.35 -5.77
N HIS A 8 -16.79 23.75 -4.64
CA HIS A 8 -18.19 23.48 -4.25
C HIS A 8 -18.69 22.07 -4.65
N GLY A 9 -17.94 21.05 -4.22
CA GLY A 9 -18.22 19.62 -4.48
C GLY A 9 -17.92 19.14 -5.91
N THR A 10 -17.91 20.03 -6.91
CA THR A 10 -17.64 19.72 -8.32
C THR A 10 -16.15 19.47 -8.52
N LYS A 11 -15.78 18.37 -9.22
CA LYS A 11 -14.39 18.09 -9.63
C LYS A 11 -14.18 18.36 -11.12
N LYS A 12 -13.05 18.99 -11.48
CA LYS A 12 -12.60 19.17 -12.87
C LYS A 12 -11.10 18.89 -12.99
N TYR A 13 -10.65 18.56 -14.20
CA TYR A 13 -9.21 18.56 -14.52
C TYR A 13 -8.78 19.94 -15.00
N ILE A 14 -7.66 20.40 -14.48
CA ILE A 14 -6.96 21.62 -14.88
C ILE A 14 -5.68 21.24 -15.62
N ARG A 15 -5.37 21.99 -16.69
CA ARG A 15 -4.15 21.81 -17.48
C ARG A 15 -3.27 23.04 -17.32
N LEU A 16 -2.12 22.84 -16.71
CA LEU A 16 -1.10 23.87 -16.50
C LEU A 16 0.02 23.68 -17.54
N PRO A 17 0.82 24.71 -17.85
CA PRO A 17 2.11 24.54 -18.52
C PRO A 17 3.11 23.79 -17.61
N SER A 18 4.41 23.82 -17.93
CA SER A 18 5.47 23.14 -17.15
C SER A 18 6.19 24.08 -16.18
N ASP A 19 6.00 25.37 -16.39
CA ASP A 19 6.67 26.55 -15.84
C ASP A 19 5.63 27.52 -15.24
N PHE A 20 4.53 26.96 -14.73
CA PHE A 20 3.39 27.71 -14.19
C PHE A 20 3.71 28.34 -12.82
N THR A 21 3.19 29.55 -12.58
CA THR A 21 3.18 30.20 -11.27
C THR A 21 1.92 29.85 -10.47
N TYR A 22 1.90 30.12 -9.17
CA TYR A 22 0.69 30.01 -8.35
C TYR A 22 -0.46 30.87 -8.88
N LEU A 23 -0.14 32.05 -9.41
CA LEU A 23 -1.12 32.95 -10.04
C LEU A 23 -1.71 32.35 -11.34
N ASP A 24 -0.94 31.61 -12.13
CA ASP A 24 -1.45 30.88 -13.30
C ASP A 24 -2.40 29.75 -12.87
N PHE A 25 -2.07 29.04 -11.79
CA PHE A 25 -2.96 28.03 -11.20
C PHE A 25 -4.28 28.67 -10.74
N ILE A 26 -4.24 29.72 -9.92
CA ILE A 26 -5.43 30.43 -9.44
C ILE A 26 -6.26 30.98 -10.61
N SER A 27 -5.61 31.51 -11.65
CA SER A 27 -6.29 32.05 -12.83
C SER A 27 -6.99 30.97 -13.65
N GLU A 28 -6.35 29.83 -13.91
CA GLU A 28 -6.99 28.71 -14.62
C GLU A 28 -8.04 28.01 -13.73
N VAL A 29 -7.91 27.99 -12.40
CA VAL A 29 -9.01 27.57 -11.49
C VAL A 29 -10.22 28.47 -11.68
N LYS A 30 -10.04 29.80 -11.59
CA LYS A 30 -11.13 30.78 -11.76
C LYS A 30 -11.82 30.62 -13.11
N ASN A 31 -11.03 30.54 -14.19
CA ASN A 31 -11.48 30.22 -15.55
C ASN A 31 -12.27 28.89 -15.62
N LYS A 32 -11.74 27.79 -15.05
CA LYS A 32 -12.36 26.46 -15.16
C LYS A 32 -13.66 26.33 -14.39
N PHE A 33 -13.82 27.05 -13.29
CA PHE A 33 -14.98 26.96 -12.41
C PHE A 33 -15.98 28.12 -12.58
N GLY A 34 -15.62 29.18 -13.31
CA GLY A 34 -16.49 30.35 -13.50
C GLY A 34 -16.50 31.29 -12.30
N ILE A 35 -15.40 31.32 -11.54
CA ILE A 35 -15.26 32.12 -10.32
C ILE A 35 -14.85 33.55 -10.71
N PRO A 36 -15.43 34.61 -10.10
CA PRO A 36 -15.02 35.99 -10.34
C PRO A 36 -13.52 36.22 -10.14
N SER A 37 -12.91 37.04 -11.00
CA SER A 37 -11.48 37.35 -10.92
C SER A 37 -11.07 37.96 -9.57
N ALA A 38 -11.98 38.68 -8.92
CA ALA A 38 -11.77 39.36 -7.64
C ALA A 38 -11.92 38.45 -6.40
N SER A 39 -12.46 37.24 -6.51
CA SER A 39 -12.58 36.33 -5.35
C SER A 39 -11.21 35.91 -4.83
N GLU A 40 -10.97 36.04 -3.53
CA GLU A 40 -9.85 35.36 -2.88
C GLU A 40 -10.13 33.85 -2.81
N LEU A 41 -9.11 33.02 -2.96
CA LEU A 41 -9.23 31.57 -3.03
C LEU A 41 -8.17 30.88 -2.19
N TYR A 42 -8.62 30.04 -1.26
CA TYR A 42 -7.78 29.20 -0.40
C TYR A 42 -7.70 27.77 -0.93
N ILE A 43 -6.50 27.20 -0.96
CA ILE A 43 -6.23 25.85 -1.46
C ILE A 43 -5.98 24.91 -0.27
N PHE A 44 -6.57 23.71 -0.34
CA PHE A 44 -6.35 22.62 0.60
C PHE A 44 -6.06 21.30 -0.13
N ASP A 45 -5.32 20.41 0.53
CA ASP A 45 -5.04 19.05 0.02
C ASP A 45 -6.22 18.07 0.27
N GLU A 46 -6.00 16.76 0.12
CA GLU A 46 -7.02 15.75 0.46
C GLU A 46 -7.18 15.51 1.99
N SER A 47 -6.24 15.98 2.83
CA SER A 47 -6.31 15.93 4.30
C SER A 47 -6.93 17.18 4.95
N ASN A 48 -7.25 18.21 4.17
CA ASN A 48 -7.71 19.53 4.61
C ASN A 48 -6.62 20.37 5.30
N THR A 49 -5.36 20.16 4.90
CA THR A 49 -4.21 21.02 5.21
C THR A 49 -4.09 22.08 4.11
N ALA A 50 -3.81 23.33 4.48
CA ALA A 50 -3.65 24.42 3.53
C ALA A 50 -2.41 24.20 2.63
N VAL A 51 -2.49 24.67 1.38
CA VAL A 51 -1.42 24.54 0.37
C VAL A 51 -1.00 25.93 -0.06
N GLU A 52 0.15 26.37 0.44
CA GLU A 52 0.75 27.67 0.15
C GLU A 52 1.55 27.66 -1.18
N GLU A 53 2.02 28.83 -1.63
CA GLU A 53 2.65 29.00 -2.95
C GLU A 53 3.97 28.21 -3.11
N ASP A 54 4.78 28.15 -2.06
CA ASP A 54 6.09 27.51 -2.08
C ASP A 54 6.01 25.97 -2.18
N ILE A 55 5.01 25.37 -1.51
CA ILE A 55 4.86 23.91 -1.42
C ILE A 55 4.03 23.31 -2.57
N LEU A 56 3.29 24.12 -3.34
CA LEU A 56 2.35 23.64 -4.37
C LEU A 56 3.03 22.72 -5.41
N LEU A 57 4.22 23.07 -5.91
CA LEU A 57 4.93 22.25 -6.89
C LEU A 57 5.47 20.95 -6.28
N GLU A 58 6.12 20.99 -5.10
CA GLU A 58 6.62 19.79 -4.42
C GLU A 58 5.48 18.80 -4.11
N LEU A 59 4.33 19.32 -3.66
CA LEU A 59 3.14 18.52 -3.36
C LEU A 59 2.59 17.81 -4.62
N MET A 60 2.63 18.47 -5.78
CA MET A 60 2.21 17.92 -7.08
C MET A 60 3.21 16.91 -7.66
N GLU A 61 4.52 17.16 -7.54
CA GLU A 61 5.55 16.22 -7.97
C GLU A 61 5.55 14.94 -7.13
N ALA A 62 5.36 15.06 -5.81
CA ALA A 62 5.27 13.93 -4.90
C ALA A 62 3.98 13.10 -5.08
N ASN A 63 2.90 13.69 -5.60
CA ASN A 63 1.57 13.07 -5.65
C ASN A 63 0.88 13.25 -7.02
N PRO A 64 1.20 12.43 -8.05
CA PRO A 64 0.61 12.57 -9.39
C PRO A 64 -0.91 12.32 -9.46
N ASP A 65 -1.51 11.74 -8.42
CA ASP A 65 -2.95 11.50 -8.31
C ASP A 65 -3.72 12.60 -7.52
N LEU A 66 -3.02 13.61 -7.00
CA LEU A 66 -3.52 14.67 -6.11
C LEU A 66 -4.82 15.32 -6.57
N CYS A 67 -5.72 15.58 -5.61
CA CYS A 67 -6.96 16.33 -5.82
C CYS A 67 -7.08 17.48 -4.83
N LEU A 68 -6.58 18.66 -5.21
CA LEU A 68 -6.74 19.87 -4.42
C LEU A 68 -8.22 20.25 -4.28
N THR A 69 -8.55 20.87 -3.15
CA THR A 69 -9.86 21.46 -2.88
C THR A 69 -9.67 22.96 -2.72
N VAL A 70 -10.51 23.74 -3.39
CA VAL A 70 -10.48 25.21 -3.38
C VAL A 70 -11.74 25.74 -2.73
N CYS A 71 -11.58 26.75 -1.88
CA CYS A 71 -12.63 27.44 -1.15
C CYS A 71 -12.51 28.96 -1.37
N ASP A 72 -13.63 29.66 -1.33
CA ASP A 72 -13.67 31.13 -1.37
C ASP A 72 -13.18 31.74 -0.05
N GLY A 73 -12.66 32.97 -0.11
CA GLY A 73 -12.35 33.78 1.06
C GLY A 73 -13.57 34.54 1.62
N GLU A 74 -13.51 34.83 2.93
CA GLU A 74 -14.53 35.51 3.75
C GLU A 74 -15.85 34.72 3.96
N SER A 75 -16.51 34.76 5.13
CA SER A 75 -16.17 35.39 6.43
C SER A 75 -16.70 34.57 7.61
N ASP A 76 -16.12 34.78 8.80
CA ASP A 76 -16.61 34.23 10.07
C ASP A 76 -17.54 35.23 10.78
N GLU A 77 -18.83 35.20 10.44
CA GLU A 77 -19.91 35.67 11.32
C GLU A 77 -21.13 34.73 11.23
N GLY A 78 -21.87 34.62 12.33
CA GLY A 78 -23.10 33.84 12.40
C GLY A 78 -24.38 34.67 12.22
N GLN A 79 -25.48 34.13 12.73
CA GLN A 79 -26.85 34.70 12.78
C GLN A 79 -27.73 34.48 11.52
N SER A 80 -28.60 33.48 11.64
CA SER A 80 -30.07 33.60 11.68
C SER A 80 -30.82 34.56 10.74
N ALA A 81 -31.93 34.03 10.19
CA ALA A 81 -33.13 34.72 9.69
C ALA A 81 -32.99 35.52 8.36
N SER A 82 -34.05 35.84 7.61
CA SER A 82 -35.39 35.22 7.41
C SER A 82 -36.11 35.95 6.25
N SER A 83 -37.25 35.44 5.76
CA SER A 83 -38.14 36.03 4.72
C SER A 83 -37.52 36.12 3.31
N SER A 84 -38.23 36.30 2.19
CA SER A 84 -39.69 36.39 1.90
C SER A 84 -39.86 36.06 0.39
N LEU A 85 -40.95 35.50 -0.16
CA LEU A 85 -42.25 35.03 0.35
C LEU A 85 -42.64 33.78 -0.52
N THR A 86 -43.85 33.35 -0.89
CA THR A 86 -45.25 33.83 -0.90
C THR A 86 -46.23 32.67 -0.67
N ASP A 87 -47.38 32.94 -0.06
CA ASP A 87 -48.46 31.96 0.17
C ASP A 87 -49.22 31.53 -1.09
N THR A 88 -49.84 30.34 -1.06
CA THR A 88 -51.30 30.25 -1.28
C THR A 88 -51.94 29.01 -0.63
N LEU A 89 -53.18 29.18 -0.17
CA LEU A 89 -54.08 28.18 0.44
C LEU A 89 -54.68 27.24 -0.67
N SER A 90 -55.38 26.12 -0.45
CA SER A 90 -56.06 25.50 0.72
C SER A 90 -56.35 23.98 0.45
N PRO A 91 -56.97 23.18 1.35
CA PRO A 91 -57.04 21.71 1.25
C PRO A 91 -58.41 21.06 0.92
N SER A 92 -58.39 19.80 0.45
CA SER A 92 -59.43 18.74 0.62
C SER A 92 -58.77 17.36 0.41
N SER A 93 -58.99 16.31 1.23
CA SER A 93 -60.19 15.52 1.60
C SER A 93 -60.50 14.37 0.62
N ASP A 94 -60.19 13.15 1.07
CA ASP A 94 -60.86 11.85 0.87
C ASP A 94 -61.60 11.53 -0.45
N ASN A 95 -61.27 10.39 -1.07
CA ASN A 95 -62.06 9.16 -0.86
C ASN A 95 -61.45 7.89 -1.49
N ASP A 96 -62.07 6.76 -1.18
CA ASP A 96 -61.57 5.39 -1.34
C ASP A 96 -62.12 4.64 -2.60
N LEU A 97 -61.76 3.37 -2.72
CA LEU A 97 -62.44 2.28 -3.47
C LEU A 97 -62.26 2.10 -5.00
N PHE A 98 -61.37 1.15 -5.33
CA PHE A 98 -61.61 -0.04 -6.18
C PHE A 98 -62.57 0.03 -7.39
N SER A 99 -62.07 -0.32 -8.59
CA SER A 99 -62.35 -1.65 -9.16
C SER A 99 -61.55 -2.08 -10.41
N GLN A 100 -61.05 -3.31 -10.29
CA GLN A 100 -60.55 -4.28 -11.27
C GLN A 100 -60.92 -4.14 -12.77
N ARG A 101 -59.96 -4.50 -13.65
CA ARG A 101 -60.15 -5.68 -14.53
C ARG A 101 -58.82 -6.38 -14.88
N SER A 102 -58.92 -7.62 -15.36
CA SER A 102 -57.83 -8.62 -15.35
C SER A 102 -57.60 -9.29 -16.72
N ARG A 103 -56.35 -9.67 -17.01
CA ARG A 103 -55.84 -10.77 -17.87
C ARG A 103 -54.29 -10.71 -17.87
N ASN A 104 -53.51 -11.78 -17.78
CA ASN A 104 -53.76 -13.21 -17.54
C ASN A 104 -52.56 -13.86 -16.80
N ARG A 105 -52.76 -15.04 -16.21
CA ARG A 105 -51.74 -15.93 -15.58
C ARG A 105 -51.69 -17.26 -16.37
N PRO A 106 -50.58 -18.02 -16.37
CA PRO A 106 -50.31 -19.03 -15.32
C PRO A 106 -48.84 -18.99 -14.81
N VAL A 107 -48.44 -19.35 -13.57
CA VAL A 107 -48.85 -20.38 -12.58
C VAL A 107 -48.18 -21.75 -12.76
N HIS A 108 -47.11 -21.98 -11.98
CA HIS A 108 -47.03 -23.06 -10.98
C HIS A 108 -45.90 -22.70 -9.98
N ASN A 109 -46.19 -22.19 -8.79
CA ASN A 109 -46.63 -22.91 -7.57
C ASN A 109 -45.57 -23.85 -6.98
N PHE A 110 -44.90 -23.41 -5.91
CA PHE A 110 -44.76 -24.19 -4.68
C PHE A 110 -44.90 -23.27 -3.46
N ARG A 111 -45.18 -23.86 -2.29
CA ARG A 111 -45.55 -23.16 -1.05
C ARG A 111 -44.30 -22.78 -0.23
N ASP A 112 -44.37 -21.66 0.47
CA ASP A 112 -44.52 -21.74 1.94
C ASP A 112 -45.34 -20.56 2.47
N GLY A 113 -45.87 -20.67 3.68
CA GLY A 113 -46.76 -19.68 4.31
C GLY A 113 -46.17 -19.08 5.58
N SER A 114 -46.22 -17.75 5.71
CA SER A 114 -46.02 -17.04 6.98
C SER A 114 -46.81 -15.72 6.96
N PRO A 115 -47.44 -15.33 8.08
CA PRO A 115 -48.27 -14.12 8.14
C PRO A 115 -47.41 -12.85 8.12
N PRO A 116 -47.94 -11.69 7.68
CA PRO A 116 -47.21 -10.42 7.65
C PRO A 116 -46.65 -9.99 9.02
N THR A 117 -47.24 -10.52 10.10
CA THR A 117 -46.76 -10.39 11.49
C THR A 117 -45.30 -10.81 11.69
N THR A 118 -44.79 -11.81 10.95
CA THR A 118 -43.39 -12.27 11.11
C THR A 118 -42.41 -11.22 10.59
N VAL A 119 -42.64 -10.69 9.38
CA VAL A 119 -41.77 -9.69 8.76
C VAL A 119 -41.73 -8.40 9.57
N PHE A 120 -42.87 -7.96 10.12
CA PHE A 120 -42.92 -6.79 11.01
C PHE A 120 -42.16 -7.03 12.33
N SER A 121 -42.26 -8.23 12.90
CA SER A 121 -41.50 -8.64 14.09
C SER A 121 -40.00 -8.69 13.83
N GLU A 122 -39.56 -9.24 12.69
CA GLU A 122 -38.15 -9.28 12.29
C GLU A 122 -37.57 -7.88 12.06
N ALA A 123 -38.31 -6.98 11.39
CA ALA A 123 -37.89 -5.60 11.18
C ALA A 123 -37.77 -4.83 12.51
N LYS A 124 -38.73 -5.00 13.44
CA LYS A 124 -38.64 -4.43 14.80
C LYS A 124 -37.42 -4.95 15.55
N ALA A 125 -37.23 -6.27 15.59
CA ALA A 125 -36.10 -6.90 16.26
C ALA A 125 -34.75 -6.63 15.56
N ALA A 126 -34.75 -6.17 14.31
CA ALA A 126 -33.58 -5.65 13.59
C ALA A 126 -33.27 -4.20 13.97
N LYS A 127 -34.28 -3.32 14.02
CA LYS A 127 -34.17 -1.94 14.51
C LYS A 127 -33.60 -1.91 15.93
N GLU A 128 -34.18 -2.68 16.85
CA GLU A 128 -33.77 -2.75 18.26
C GLU A 128 -32.29 -3.15 18.42
N VAL A 129 -31.77 -4.06 17.58
CA VAL A 129 -30.34 -4.44 17.63
C VAL A 129 -29.43 -3.29 17.18
N VAL A 130 -29.83 -2.52 16.18
CA VAL A 130 -29.06 -1.37 15.67
C VAL A 130 -29.15 -0.16 16.61
N GLU A 131 -30.32 0.07 17.20
CA GLU A 131 -30.58 1.16 18.15
C GLU A 131 -29.81 0.93 19.47
N ASN A 132 -29.88 -0.27 20.05
CA ASN A 132 -29.06 -0.64 21.21
C ASN A 132 -27.55 -0.57 20.90
N ALA A 133 -27.12 -0.98 19.71
CA ALA A 133 -25.71 -0.91 19.31
C ALA A 133 -25.17 0.52 19.22
N LEU A 134 -26.02 1.52 18.94
CA LEU A 134 -25.66 2.93 18.95
C LEU A 134 -25.67 3.50 20.38
N VAL A 135 -26.67 3.18 21.20
CA VAL A 135 -26.75 3.64 22.60
C VAL A 135 -25.57 3.12 23.44
N ILE A 136 -25.11 1.89 23.20
CA ILE A 136 -24.05 1.23 23.98
C ILE A 136 -22.63 1.65 23.54
N LYS A 137 -22.47 2.34 22.39
CA LYS A 137 -21.14 2.60 21.80
C LYS A 137 -20.79 4.09 21.68
N PRO A 138 -19.52 4.47 21.97
CA PRO A 138 -19.08 5.85 21.86
C PRO A 138 -19.23 6.36 20.43
N GLY A 139 -19.73 7.59 20.28
CA GLY A 139 -20.06 8.20 19.00
C GLY A 139 -21.37 7.70 18.37
N GLY A 140 -22.15 6.85 19.04
CA GLY A 140 -23.45 6.39 18.55
C GLY A 140 -24.58 7.39 18.82
N GLN A 141 -24.45 8.22 19.86
CA GLN A 141 -25.39 9.30 20.16
C GLN A 141 -25.35 10.37 19.05
N ASP A 142 -24.16 10.76 18.59
CA ASP A 142 -23.94 11.74 17.51
C ASP A 142 -24.74 11.37 16.25
N VAL A 143 -24.72 10.07 15.89
CA VAL A 143 -25.47 9.51 14.75
C VAL A 143 -26.98 9.61 14.96
N LEU A 144 -27.46 9.40 16.19
CA LEU A 144 -28.87 9.49 16.53
C LEU A 144 -29.35 10.95 16.61
N GLU A 145 -28.50 11.90 16.98
CA GLU A 145 -28.82 13.32 17.09
C GLU A 145 -28.80 14.03 15.73
N GLU A 146 -27.77 13.79 14.91
CA GLU A 146 -27.70 14.29 13.53
C GLU A 146 -28.92 13.85 12.72
N TYR A 147 -29.31 12.56 12.82
CA TYR A 147 -30.49 12.07 12.13
C TYR A 147 -31.82 12.61 12.71
N LYS A 148 -31.88 12.91 14.02
CA LYS A 148 -33.07 13.54 14.63
C LYS A 148 -33.25 14.96 14.12
N ALA A 149 -32.19 15.72 13.91
CA ALA A 149 -32.22 17.04 13.29
C ALA A 149 -32.52 16.94 11.78
N ASP A 150 -31.58 16.40 11.00
CA ASP A 150 -31.51 16.60 9.54
C ASP A 150 -32.34 15.59 8.73
N LYS A 151 -32.88 14.55 9.39
CA LYS A 151 -33.49 13.35 8.76
C LYS A 151 -32.58 12.67 7.73
N SER A 152 -31.28 12.91 7.83
CA SER A 152 -30.22 12.45 6.94
C SER A 152 -28.99 12.14 7.79
N LEU A 153 -27.91 11.67 7.15
CA LEU A 153 -26.58 11.65 7.74
C LEU A 153 -25.58 12.20 6.73
N ASN A 154 -24.56 12.93 7.18
CA ASN A 154 -23.42 13.33 6.36
C ASN A 154 -22.45 12.14 6.14
N HIS A 155 -21.45 12.33 5.26
CA HIS A 155 -20.51 11.26 4.89
C HIS A 155 -19.63 10.75 6.06
N ARG A 156 -19.24 11.63 7.00
CA ARG A 156 -18.48 11.24 8.21
C ARG A 156 -19.35 10.38 9.13
N THR A 157 -20.58 10.81 9.38
CA THR A 157 -21.48 10.14 10.33
C THR A 157 -22.06 8.84 9.78
N ARG A 158 -22.28 8.72 8.45
CA ARG A 158 -22.54 7.41 7.80
C ARG A 158 -21.38 6.42 8.00
N ARG A 159 -20.13 6.87 7.94
CA ARG A 159 -18.94 6.02 8.21
C ARG A 159 -18.86 5.67 9.70
N GLN A 160 -19.22 6.59 10.60
CA GLN A 160 -19.29 6.37 12.05
C GLN A 160 -20.32 5.29 12.41
N LEU A 161 -21.55 5.39 11.89
CA LEU A 161 -22.60 4.38 11.97
C LEU A 161 -22.09 2.98 11.55
N VAL A 162 -21.51 2.87 10.35
CA VAL A 162 -20.97 1.60 9.83
C VAL A 162 -19.83 1.04 10.68
N ASN A 163 -18.97 1.90 11.24
CA ASN A 163 -17.89 1.49 12.17
C ASN A 163 -18.44 0.91 13.47
N ILE A 164 -19.41 1.59 14.09
CA ILE A 164 -20.01 1.19 15.36
C ILE A 164 -20.71 -0.16 15.22
N LEU A 165 -21.56 -0.29 14.19
CA LEU A 165 -22.33 -1.50 13.94
C LEU A 165 -21.43 -2.69 13.55
N ALA A 166 -20.36 -2.46 12.77
CA ALA A 166 -19.39 -3.51 12.49
C ALA A 166 -18.64 -3.97 13.75
N SER A 167 -18.31 -3.06 14.69
CA SER A 167 -17.70 -3.45 15.98
C SER A 167 -18.67 -4.28 16.82
N HIS A 168 -19.89 -3.76 17.04
CA HIS A 168 -20.93 -4.45 17.80
C HIS A 168 -21.24 -5.84 17.21
N MET A 169 -21.32 -5.96 15.89
CA MET A 169 -21.51 -7.25 15.22
C MET A 169 -20.34 -8.21 15.45
N THR A 170 -19.08 -7.75 15.42
CA THR A 170 -17.92 -8.62 15.73
C THR A 170 -17.82 -9.02 17.20
N GLU A 171 -18.40 -8.23 18.11
CA GLU A 171 -18.40 -8.49 19.55
C GLU A 171 -19.52 -9.47 19.92
N MET A 172 -20.74 -9.23 19.42
CA MET A 172 -21.91 -10.08 19.70
C MET A 172 -21.94 -11.40 18.91
N HIS A 173 -21.25 -11.48 17.77
CA HIS A 173 -21.30 -12.63 16.85
C HIS A 173 -19.93 -13.17 16.41
N GLY A 174 -18.85 -12.68 17.03
CA GLY A 174 -17.48 -13.11 16.75
C GLY A 174 -16.89 -12.58 15.43
N ARG A 175 -15.64 -12.99 15.14
CA ARG A 175 -14.82 -12.42 14.05
C ARG A 175 -15.37 -12.62 12.62
N ILE A 176 -16.31 -13.55 12.43
CA ILE A 176 -16.90 -13.86 11.12
C ILE A 176 -18.43 -13.97 11.27
N PRO A 177 -19.17 -12.84 11.32
CA PRO A 177 -20.63 -12.88 11.38
C PRO A 177 -21.23 -13.55 10.13
N SER A 178 -22.28 -14.34 10.32
CA SER A 178 -23.00 -15.04 9.25
C SER A 178 -23.72 -14.09 8.29
N ARG A 179 -24.14 -14.62 7.13
CA ARG A 179 -24.96 -13.88 6.15
C ARG A 179 -26.23 -13.31 6.81
N LYS A 180 -27.00 -14.14 7.54
CA LYS A 180 -28.23 -13.73 8.24
C LYS A 180 -28.00 -12.62 9.26
N GLN A 181 -26.88 -12.64 10.00
CA GLN A 181 -26.55 -11.57 10.95
C GLN A 181 -26.24 -10.25 10.24
N LYS A 182 -25.51 -10.28 9.11
CA LYS A 182 -25.23 -9.08 8.31
C LYS A 182 -26.51 -8.52 7.67
N GLU A 183 -27.38 -9.39 7.12
CA GLU A 183 -28.70 -9.02 6.60
C GLU A 183 -29.58 -8.39 7.70
N LYS A 184 -29.59 -8.94 8.92
CA LYS A 184 -30.32 -8.36 10.06
C LYS A 184 -29.85 -6.94 10.41
N TYR A 185 -28.55 -6.67 10.45
CA TYR A 185 -28.06 -5.32 10.75
C TYR A 185 -28.33 -4.35 9.60
N ALA A 186 -28.21 -4.79 8.34
CA ALA A 186 -28.53 -3.97 7.18
C ALA A 186 -30.02 -3.57 7.14
N LEU A 187 -30.93 -4.51 7.43
CA LEU A 187 -32.35 -4.25 7.64
C LEU A 187 -32.58 -3.28 8.81
N GLY A 188 -31.90 -3.49 9.94
CA GLY A 188 -31.98 -2.62 11.12
C GLY A 188 -31.57 -1.17 10.84
N ILE A 189 -30.54 -0.95 10.02
CA ILE A 189 -30.11 0.40 9.59
C ILE A 189 -31.26 1.10 8.86
N ILE A 190 -31.83 0.50 7.81
CA ILE A 190 -32.89 1.16 7.03
C ILE A 190 -34.23 1.26 7.78
N THR A 191 -34.42 0.45 8.84
CA THR A 191 -35.62 0.52 9.70
C THR A 191 -35.48 1.59 10.79
N LEU A 192 -34.26 1.88 11.25
CA LEU A 192 -33.98 3.00 12.16
C LEU A 192 -33.82 4.34 11.41
N PHE A 193 -33.27 4.28 10.18
CA PHE A 193 -32.93 5.43 9.34
C PHE A 193 -33.57 5.32 7.93
N PRO A 194 -34.89 5.50 7.78
CA PRO A 194 -35.59 5.32 6.50
C PRO A 194 -35.03 6.07 5.29
N SER A 195 -34.42 7.26 5.45
CA SER A 195 -33.83 8.01 4.33
C SER A 195 -32.49 7.45 3.84
N LEU A 196 -31.90 6.49 4.55
CA LEU A 196 -30.73 5.72 4.10
C LEU A 196 -31.12 4.48 3.28
N LYS A 197 -32.43 4.21 3.11
CA LYS A 197 -32.92 3.13 2.26
C LYS A 197 -32.70 3.48 0.78
N ASP A 198 -32.10 2.57 0.04
CA ASP A 198 -32.00 2.68 -1.42
C ASP A 198 -33.40 2.38 -2.05
N PRO A 199 -33.99 3.31 -2.83
CA PRO A 199 -35.28 3.08 -3.49
C PRO A 199 -35.18 2.18 -4.73
N PHE A 200 -33.97 1.89 -5.23
CA PHE A 200 -33.73 1.13 -6.46
C PHE A 200 -33.31 -0.33 -6.23
N SER A 201 -32.96 -0.73 -5.00
CA SER A 201 -32.64 -2.13 -4.68
C SER A 201 -33.83 -2.93 -4.11
N PRO A 202 -33.88 -4.27 -4.34
CA PRO A 202 -35.06 -5.08 -4.00
C PRO A 202 -35.50 -5.05 -2.53
N LYS A 203 -34.56 -4.90 -1.59
CA LYS A 203 -34.84 -4.83 -0.14
C LYS A 203 -34.52 -3.45 0.44
N GLY A 204 -33.80 -2.62 -0.30
CA GLY A 204 -33.40 -1.25 0.03
C GLY A 204 -32.22 -1.14 0.99
N TYR A 205 -31.58 -2.25 1.38
CA TYR A 205 -30.45 -2.29 2.31
C TYR A 205 -29.15 -2.80 1.69
N GLU A 206 -29.15 -3.16 0.41
CA GLU A 206 -28.08 -3.84 -0.30
C GLU A 206 -26.77 -3.02 -0.34
N HIS A 207 -26.87 -1.68 -0.28
CA HIS A 207 -25.71 -0.79 -0.09
C HIS A 207 -24.97 -1.05 1.25
N PHE A 208 -25.69 -1.41 2.32
CA PHE A 208 -25.09 -1.78 3.60
C PHE A 208 -24.65 -3.24 3.61
N TYR A 209 -25.48 -4.17 3.10
CA TYR A 209 -25.08 -5.53 2.83
C TYR A 209 -25.89 -6.21 1.71
N ASP A 210 -25.23 -6.55 0.62
CA ASP A 210 -25.75 -7.45 -0.42
C ASP A 210 -25.41 -8.90 -0.01
N GLY A 211 -26.43 -9.67 0.35
CA GLY A 211 -26.27 -11.06 0.79
C GLY A 211 -25.89 -12.05 -0.32
N GLU A 212 -26.12 -11.70 -1.59
CA GLU A 212 -25.86 -12.56 -2.75
C GLU A 212 -24.45 -12.34 -3.29
N LYS A 213 -24.04 -11.08 -3.44
CA LYS A 213 -22.68 -10.69 -3.87
C LYS A 213 -21.68 -10.66 -2.72
N GLY A 214 -22.15 -10.62 -1.47
CA GLY A 214 -21.32 -10.49 -0.27
C GLY A 214 -20.68 -9.11 -0.11
N THR A 215 -21.24 -8.08 -0.74
CA THR A 215 -20.70 -6.70 -0.80
C THR A 215 -21.49 -5.73 0.10
N GLY A 216 -21.23 -4.43 -0.01
CA GLY A 216 -21.84 -3.38 0.82
C GLY A 216 -20.94 -2.91 1.98
N TYR A 217 -21.31 -1.79 2.59
CA TYR A 217 -20.49 -1.08 3.58
C TYR A 217 -20.16 -1.92 4.83
N LEU A 218 -21.10 -2.71 5.34
CA LEU A 218 -20.87 -3.62 6.47
C LEU A 218 -19.91 -4.75 6.08
N ALA A 219 -20.04 -5.33 4.88
CA ALA A 219 -19.12 -6.38 4.42
C ALA A 219 -17.69 -5.85 4.26
N TRP A 220 -17.52 -4.68 3.62
CA TRP A 220 -16.22 -4.02 3.50
C TRP A 220 -15.63 -3.69 4.87
N ARG A 221 -16.46 -3.20 5.81
CA ARG A 221 -15.96 -2.80 7.12
C ARG A 221 -15.58 -3.99 8.00
N LEU A 222 -16.37 -5.07 8.00
CA LEU A 222 -16.01 -6.32 8.68
C LEU A 222 -14.71 -6.91 8.12
N LYS A 223 -14.56 -6.93 6.79
CA LYS A 223 -13.33 -7.40 6.10
C LYS A 223 -12.09 -6.58 6.48
N THR A 224 -12.22 -5.27 6.68
CA THR A 224 -11.10 -4.41 7.11
C THR A 224 -10.88 -4.41 8.62
N MET A 225 -11.92 -4.57 9.45
CA MET A 225 -11.78 -4.60 10.92
C MET A 225 -11.10 -5.86 11.44
N SER A 226 -11.38 -7.03 10.86
CA SER A 226 -10.71 -8.28 11.25
C SER A 226 -9.19 -8.27 10.96
N ARG A 227 -8.72 -7.37 10.07
CA ARG A 227 -7.30 -7.12 9.80
C ARG A 227 -6.62 -6.28 10.90
N ASN A 228 -7.38 -5.56 11.73
CA ASN A 228 -6.86 -4.61 12.73
C ASN A 228 -7.07 -5.05 14.20
N LYS A 229 -7.99 -5.99 14.49
CA LYS A 229 -8.32 -6.45 15.87
C LYS A 229 -7.80 -7.86 16.22
N SER A 230 -6.74 -8.35 15.56
CA SER A 230 -6.13 -9.64 15.92
C SER A 230 -4.72 -9.50 16.48
N PRO A 231 -4.51 -9.77 17.79
CA PRO A 231 -3.24 -10.30 18.24
C PRO A 231 -2.99 -11.62 17.50
N ARG A 232 -1.81 -11.77 16.90
CA ARG A 232 -1.37 -13.08 16.40
C ARG A 232 -1.03 -13.96 17.61
N PRO A 233 -1.36 -15.27 17.63
CA PRO A 233 -0.58 -16.21 18.44
C PRO A 233 0.89 -16.08 18.00
N VAL A 234 1.83 -16.01 18.96
CA VAL A 234 3.15 -15.37 18.80
C VAL A 234 3.87 -15.77 17.51
N LYS A 235 3.68 -14.93 16.48
CA LYS A 235 4.47 -14.85 15.25
C LYS A 235 4.61 -13.38 14.93
N ALA A 236 5.86 -12.94 14.79
CA ALA A 236 6.26 -11.54 14.80
C ALA A 236 5.43 -10.65 13.87
N SER A 237 5.39 -9.35 14.20
CA SER A 237 4.74 -8.32 13.41
C SER A 237 5.07 -8.44 11.92
N PRO A 238 4.12 -8.18 11.02
CA PRO A 238 4.49 -7.78 9.67
C PRO A 238 5.09 -6.37 9.77
N VAL A 239 6.37 -6.31 10.16
CA VAL A 239 7.29 -5.25 9.72
C VAL A 239 7.03 -5.04 8.23
N PRO A 240 7.00 -3.80 7.70
CA PRO A 240 6.91 -3.58 6.25
C PRO A 240 7.87 -4.54 5.56
N GLN A 241 7.37 -5.45 4.71
CA GLN A 241 8.20 -6.49 4.13
C GLN A 241 9.27 -5.79 3.29
N ALA A 242 10.46 -5.67 3.88
CA ALA A 242 11.55 -4.94 3.27
C ALA A 242 11.81 -5.56 1.91
N GLN A 243 11.83 -4.72 0.88
CA GLN A 243 12.17 -5.13 -0.47
C GLN A 243 13.66 -4.86 -0.70
N GLY A 244 14.28 -5.55 -1.66
CA GLY A 244 15.73 -5.50 -1.83
C GLY A 244 16.51 -6.17 -0.68
N PRO A 245 17.66 -5.62 -0.25
CA PRO A 245 18.65 -6.32 0.57
C PRO A 245 18.25 -6.54 2.03
N HIS A 246 17.38 -5.69 2.60
CA HIS A 246 16.90 -5.86 3.98
C HIS A 246 15.78 -6.92 4.10
N ARG A 247 15.39 -7.59 2.99
CA ARG A 247 14.40 -8.66 3.00
C ARG A 247 14.95 -9.91 3.68
N ARG A 248 14.54 -10.16 4.93
CA ARG A 248 14.61 -11.52 5.51
C ARG A 248 13.79 -12.48 4.63
N ARG A 249 14.47 -13.36 3.91
CA ARG A 249 13.87 -14.42 3.10
C ARG A 249 13.72 -15.68 3.96
N SER A 250 12.71 -16.49 3.68
CA SER A 250 12.68 -17.85 4.25
C SER A 250 13.76 -18.68 3.57
N VAL A 251 14.54 -19.43 4.33
CA VAL A 251 15.46 -20.43 3.78
C VAL A 251 14.65 -21.47 3.02
N ALA A 252 15.12 -21.89 1.84
CA ALA A 252 14.47 -22.93 1.06
C ALA A 252 14.91 -24.31 1.58
N SER A 253 14.12 -24.89 2.50
CA SER A 253 14.27 -26.27 3.01
C SER A 253 15.72 -26.70 3.27
N GLY A 254 16.47 -25.86 3.98
CA GLY A 254 17.91 -26.04 4.20
C GLY A 254 18.26 -27.25 5.08
N PRO A 255 19.56 -27.61 5.15
CA PRO A 255 20.03 -28.61 6.11
C PRO A 255 19.85 -28.09 7.54
N GLU A 256 19.82 -29.04 8.48
CA GLU A 256 19.75 -28.76 9.92
C GLU A 256 20.80 -27.71 10.33
N GLN A 257 20.31 -26.66 11.00
CA GLN A 257 21.13 -25.51 11.42
C GLN A 257 21.55 -25.69 12.87
N LEU A 258 22.82 -25.37 13.16
CA LEU A 258 23.32 -25.41 14.53
C LEU A 258 22.86 -24.18 15.30
N ASP A 259 22.35 -24.40 16.51
CA ASP A 259 21.97 -23.38 17.48
C ASP A 259 22.90 -23.39 18.70
N GLY A 260 22.60 -22.53 19.68
CA GLY A 260 23.30 -22.45 20.96
C GLY A 260 24.83 -22.47 20.87
N ASP A 261 25.45 -23.26 21.75
CA ASP A 261 26.90 -23.38 21.86
C ASP A 261 27.52 -24.12 20.68
N ALA A 262 26.84 -25.13 20.11
CA ALA A 262 27.32 -25.87 18.93
C ALA A 262 27.50 -24.95 17.71
N CYS A 263 26.66 -23.92 17.58
CA CYS A 263 26.82 -22.87 16.58
C CYS A 263 28.08 -22.03 16.83
N LEU A 264 28.34 -21.64 18.08
CA LEU A 264 29.52 -20.85 18.47
C LEU A 264 30.83 -21.66 18.32
N GLU A 265 30.82 -22.95 18.64
CA GLU A 265 31.92 -23.87 18.39
C GLU A 265 32.22 -24.01 16.89
N ALA A 266 31.17 -24.13 16.05
CA ALA A 266 31.34 -24.20 14.60
C ALA A 266 31.92 -22.89 14.02
N VAL A 267 31.50 -21.73 14.54
CA VAL A 267 32.09 -20.42 14.18
C VAL A 267 33.55 -20.32 14.64
N SER A 268 33.87 -20.69 15.88
CA SER A 268 35.24 -20.68 16.42
C SER A 268 36.20 -21.59 15.63
N PHE A 269 35.71 -22.77 15.22
CA PHE A 269 36.42 -23.68 14.34
C PHE A 269 36.71 -23.07 12.96
N LEU A 270 35.77 -22.32 12.37
CA LEU A 270 35.95 -21.67 11.07
C LEU A 270 37.04 -20.58 11.07
N VAL A 271 37.43 -20.04 12.23
CA VAL A 271 38.55 -19.09 12.34
C VAL A 271 39.91 -19.77 12.09
N HIS A 272 40.04 -21.06 12.42
CA HIS A 272 41.33 -21.78 12.44
C HIS A 272 41.40 -22.99 11.51
N CYS A 273 40.28 -23.49 10.99
CA CYS A 273 40.26 -24.59 10.02
C CYS A 273 40.65 -24.11 8.61
N HIS A 274 41.37 -24.95 7.85
CA HIS A 274 41.76 -24.73 6.46
C HIS A 274 41.39 -25.90 5.53
N ASP A 275 40.67 -26.90 6.04
CA ASP A 275 40.11 -28.00 5.23
C ASP A 275 38.84 -27.52 4.51
N GLU A 276 38.88 -27.36 3.19
CA GLU A 276 37.75 -26.82 2.43
C GLU A 276 36.44 -27.61 2.65
N PRO A 277 36.39 -28.95 2.57
CA PRO A 277 35.17 -29.71 2.85
C PRO A 277 34.56 -29.41 4.23
N SER A 278 35.37 -29.37 5.29
CA SER A 278 34.92 -29.02 6.64
C SER A 278 34.46 -27.57 6.76
N VAL A 279 35.13 -26.64 6.08
CA VAL A 279 34.74 -25.22 6.02
C VAL A 279 33.40 -25.06 5.30
N PHE A 280 33.22 -25.66 4.11
CA PHE A 280 31.96 -25.63 3.37
C PHE A 280 30.81 -26.19 4.20
N GLN A 281 30.99 -27.37 4.81
CA GLN A 281 29.97 -28.04 5.61
C GLN A 281 29.58 -27.23 6.85
N LYS A 282 30.54 -26.70 7.62
CA LYS A 282 30.23 -25.85 8.78
C LYS A 282 29.61 -24.52 8.37
N MET A 283 30.06 -23.90 7.28
CA MET A 283 29.41 -22.71 6.71
C MET A 283 27.95 -22.96 6.33
N LYS A 284 27.61 -24.18 5.86
CA LYS A 284 26.25 -24.61 5.53
C LYS A 284 25.38 -24.79 6.78
N MET A 285 25.96 -25.27 7.87
CA MET A 285 25.32 -25.52 9.17
C MET A 285 25.15 -24.24 10.03
N THR A 286 25.96 -23.20 9.81
CA THR A 286 25.86 -21.91 10.52
C THR A 286 25.19 -20.81 9.67
N PHE A 287 24.46 -21.19 8.62
CA PHE A 287 23.88 -20.25 7.65
C PHE A 287 22.84 -19.31 8.29
N GLU A 288 21.94 -19.81 9.14
CA GLU A 288 20.94 -18.97 9.80
C GLU A 288 21.57 -17.97 10.79
N HIS A 289 22.59 -18.37 11.56
CA HIS A 289 23.35 -17.46 12.42
C HIS A 289 23.93 -16.28 11.61
N ARG A 290 24.52 -16.60 10.45
CA ARG A 290 25.12 -15.62 9.55
C ARG A 290 24.08 -14.74 8.86
N GLN A 291 22.94 -15.26 8.41
CA GLN A 291 21.82 -14.45 7.91
C GLN A 291 21.28 -13.51 8.99
N ASN A 292 21.22 -13.97 10.25
CA ASN A 292 20.85 -13.12 11.38
C ASN A 292 21.85 -11.98 11.60
N LEU A 293 23.16 -12.26 11.52
CA LEU A 293 24.24 -11.28 11.65
C LEU A 293 24.26 -10.26 10.50
N VAL A 294 24.08 -10.69 9.25
CA VAL A 294 23.98 -9.82 8.06
C VAL A 294 22.81 -8.83 8.19
N HIS A 295 21.70 -9.26 8.79
CA HIS A 295 20.51 -8.44 9.01
C HIS A 295 20.50 -7.67 10.35
N ASP A 296 21.57 -7.74 11.16
CA ASP A 296 21.74 -6.95 12.38
C ASP A 296 22.36 -5.59 12.05
N SER A 297 21.63 -4.49 12.29
CA SER A 297 22.06 -3.14 11.93
C SER A 297 23.24 -2.60 12.74
N GLN A 298 23.61 -3.25 13.85
CA GLN A 298 24.78 -2.92 14.67
C GLN A 298 25.97 -3.85 14.40
N ARG A 299 25.71 -5.10 13.95
CA ARG A 299 26.74 -6.16 13.84
C ARG A 299 27.04 -6.62 12.41
N THR A 300 26.32 -6.14 11.40
CA THR A 300 26.55 -6.50 9.98
C THR A 300 27.97 -6.20 9.49
N THR A 301 28.65 -5.19 10.06
CA THR A 301 30.06 -4.87 9.80
C THR A 301 31.06 -5.91 10.31
N ASP A 302 30.65 -6.80 11.21
CA ASP A 302 31.51 -7.84 11.78
C ASP A 302 31.36 -9.19 11.08
N VAL A 303 30.47 -9.33 10.09
CA VAL A 303 30.23 -10.59 9.36
C VAL A 303 31.52 -11.21 8.84
N LEU A 304 32.40 -10.43 8.21
CA LEU A 304 33.69 -10.91 7.67
C LEU A 304 34.76 -11.14 8.77
N LYS A 305 34.56 -10.64 9.99
CA LYS A 305 35.41 -10.94 11.15
C LYS A 305 34.97 -12.25 11.81
N THR A 306 33.66 -12.49 11.91
CA THR A 306 33.05 -13.72 12.44
C THR A 306 33.21 -14.89 11.48
N PHE A 307 33.17 -14.62 10.17
CA PHE A 307 33.29 -15.60 9.10
C PHE A 307 34.45 -15.22 8.16
N PRO A 308 35.72 -15.31 8.61
CA PRO A 308 36.88 -14.87 7.83
C PRO A 308 37.04 -15.67 6.53
N ARG A 309 36.49 -16.90 6.45
CA ARG A 309 36.67 -17.78 5.30
C ARG A 309 36.03 -17.31 4.00
N PHE A 310 35.19 -16.26 4.01
CA PHE A 310 34.74 -15.60 2.78
C PHE A 310 35.85 -14.84 2.04
N LEU A 311 37.00 -14.60 2.68
CA LEU A 311 38.13 -13.84 2.12
C LEU A 311 39.17 -14.72 1.41
N ASP A 312 39.26 -16.01 1.78
CA ASP A 312 40.28 -16.95 1.30
C ASP A 312 39.69 -18.18 0.58
N VAL A 313 38.53 -18.73 1.02
CA VAL A 313 37.88 -19.90 0.40
C VAL A 313 36.86 -19.49 -0.67
N LYS A 314 37.15 -19.83 -1.92
CA LYS A 314 36.31 -19.54 -3.09
C LYS A 314 34.99 -20.31 -3.03
N GLY A 315 33.93 -19.76 -3.63
CA GLY A 315 32.64 -20.45 -3.81
C GLY A 315 31.69 -20.44 -2.61
N LEU A 316 32.12 -20.03 -1.40
CA LEU A 316 31.24 -19.92 -0.24
C LEU A 316 30.07 -18.94 -0.45
N LEU A 317 30.29 -17.84 -1.18
CA LEU A 317 29.21 -16.91 -1.57
C LEU A 317 28.16 -17.58 -2.47
N ASN A 318 28.58 -18.52 -3.34
CA ASN A 318 27.67 -19.26 -4.21
C ASN A 318 26.87 -20.30 -3.42
N GLN A 319 27.50 -20.97 -2.43
CA GLN A 319 26.78 -21.83 -1.48
C GLN A 319 25.71 -21.03 -0.73
N ASP A 320 26.04 -19.84 -0.23
CA ASP A 320 25.08 -18.96 0.45
C ASP A 320 23.94 -18.51 -0.46
N PHE A 321 24.24 -18.16 -1.71
CA PHE A 321 23.25 -17.76 -2.69
C PHE A 321 22.30 -18.94 -3.02
N ALA A 322 22.83 -20.15 -3.18
CA ALA A 322 22.03 -21.36 -3.36
C ALA A 322 21.14 -21.69 -2.15
N LEU A 323 21.64 -21.56 -0.91
CA LEU A 323 20.84 -21.74 0.31
C LEU A 323 19.72 -20.69 0.45
N LEU A 324 19.97 -19.47 -0.02
CA LEU A 324 19.05 -18.33 0.12
C LEU A 324 17.97 -18.23 -0.96
N PHE A 325 18.18 -18.87 -2.12
CA PHE A 325 17.29 -18.80 -3.29
C PHE A 325 16.86 -20.16 -3.85
N GLY A 326 17.49 -21.26 -3.44
CA GLY A 326 17.38 -22.58 -4.07
C GLY A 326 18.29 -22.73 -5.30
N GLU A 327 18.80 -23.93 -5.53
CA GLU A 327 19.75 -24.23 -6.63
C GLU A 327 19.20 -23.79 -8.00
N GLU A 328 17.95 -24.16 -8.30
CA GLU A 328 17.22 -23.81 -9.54
C GLU A 328 17.05 -22.30 -9.76
N THR A 329 17.16 -21.45 -8.72
CA THR A 329 17.14 -19.99 -8.86
C THR A 329 18.56 -19.42 -8.93
N SER A 330 19.51 -20.05 -8.24
CA SER A 330 20.88 -19.58 -8.11
C SER A 330 21.66 -19.58 -9.42
N SER A 331 21.47 -20.59 -10.28
CA SER A 331 22.17 -20.73 -11.56
C SER A 331 21.62 -19.78 -12.63
N LYS A 332 20.31 -19.52 -12.63
CA LYS A 332 19.58 -18.75 -13.67
C LYS A 332 20.14 -17.38 -13.99
N LEU A 333 20.80 -16.71 -13.04
CA LEU A 333 21.46 -15.43 -13.30
C LEU A 333 22.63 -15.61 -14.28
N LEU A 334 23.49 -16.61 -14.05
CA LEU A 334 24.66 -16.90 -14.87
C LEU A 334 24.27 -17.57 -16.19
N GLU A 335 23.35 -18.56 -16.15
CA GLU A 335 22.79 -19.22 -17.35
C GLU A 335 22.23 -18.24 -18.39
N LYS A 336 21.70 -17.11 -17.92
CA LYS A 336 21.02 -16.11 -18.74
C LYS A 336 21.73 -14.76 -18.76
N TRP A 337 22.99 -14.72 -18.30
CA TRP A 337 23.75 -13.48 -18.19
C TRP A 337 23.95 -12.85 -19.57
N ASP A 338 24.78 -13.47 -20.43
CA ASP A 338 25.05 -12.97 -21.78
C ASP A 338 23.83 -12.96 -22.71
N THR A 339 22.89 -13.89 -22.52
CA THR A 339 21.74 -14.05 -23.43
C THR A 339 20.54 -13.17 -23.10
N THR A 340 20.40 -12.71 -21.85
CA THR A 340 19.16 -12.03 -21.39
C THR A 340 19.43 -10.83 -20.49
N PHE A 341 20.31 -10.94 -19.49
CA PHE A 341 20.48 -9.89 -18.48
C PHE A 341 21.46 -8.81 -18.93
N LYS A 342 22.68 -9.19 -19.33
CA LYS A 342 23.75 -8.28 -19.77
C LYS A 342 23.31 -7.37 -20.93
N PRO A 343 22.66 -7.83 -22.02
CA PRO A 343 22.20 -6.94 -23.08
C PRO A 343 21.17 -5.91 -22.59
N LYS A 344 20.25 -6.31 -21.70
CA LYS A 344 19.22 -5.42 -21.15
C LYS A 344 19.77 -4.39 -20.18
N VAL A 345 20.77 -4.76 -19.38
CA VAL A 345 21.45 -3.80 -18.48
C VAL A 345 22.17 -2.73 -19.30
N ILE A 346 22.82 -3.11 -20.40
CA ILE A 346 23.42 -2.18 -21.36
C ILE A 346 22.36 -1.31 -22.05
N GLU A 347 21.23 -1.89 -22.47
CA GLU A 347 20.11 -1.20 -23.11
C GLU A 347 19.49 -0.13 -22.19
N GLU A 348 19.05 -0.51 -20.98
CA GLU A 348 18.50 0.41 -19.98
C GLU A 348 19.49 1.52 -19.59
N ALA A 349 20.77 1.18 -19.43
CA ALA A 349 21.81 2.16 -19.07
C ALA A 349 22.05 3.25 -20.14
N LYS A 350 21.74 2.99 -21.43
CA LYS A 350 21.83 4.00 -22.50
C LYS A 350 20.78 5.12 -22.37
N HIS A 351 19.70 4.88 -21.65
CA HIS A 351 18.63 5.86 -21.42
C HIS A 351 18.89 6.79 -20.23
N LEU A 352 19.94 6.54 -19.45
CA LEU A 352 20.35 7.39 -18.32
C LEU A 352 21.09 8.66 -18.77
N THR A 353 21.06 9.69 -17.93
CA THR A 353 21.81 10.95 -18.14
C THR A 353 23.31 10.67 -18.24
N LYS A 354 23.89 10.97 -19.41
CA LYS A 354 25.29 10.64 -19.74
C LYS A 354 26.28 11.41 -18.87
N SER A 355 26.95 10.71 -17.95
CA SER A 355 28.19 11.16 -17.32
C SER A 355 29.41 10.55 -18.03
N THR A 356 30.60 11.09 -17.77
CA THR A 356 31.88 10.54 -18.26
C THR A 356 32.10 9.09 -17.81
N GLU A 357 31.80 8.80 -16.54
CA GLU A 357 31.95 7.46 -15.97
C GLU A 357 30.95 6.46 -16.56
N LEU A 358 29.68 6.84 -16.68
CA LEU A 358 28.66 6.01 -17.33
C LEU A 358 29.04 5.71 -18.79
N HIS A 359 29.65 6.68 -19.49
CA HIS A 359 30.10 6.47 -20.87
C HIS A 359 31.26 5.47 -20.97
N ARG A 360 32.23 5.50 -20.03
CA ARG A 360 33.28 4.47 -19.95
C ARG A 360 32.73 3.08 -19.67
N LEU A 361 31.85 2.95 -18.68
CA LEU A 361 31.23 1.67 -18.35
C LEU A 361 30.41 1.11 -19.52
N LEU A 362 29.70 1.96 -20.26
CA LEU A 362 29.02 1.54 -21.50
C LEU A 362 30.01 1.08 -22.58
N LYS A 363 31.08 1.83 -22.86
CA LYS A 363 32.12 1.44 -23.86
C LYS A 363 32.74 0.08 -23.53
N ALA A 364 33.12 -0.14 -22.26
CA ALA A 364 33.71 -1.39 -21.80
C ALA A 364 32.71 -2.56 -21.83
N ALA A 365 31.45 -2.31 -21.42
CA ALA A 365 30.39 -3.32 -21.47
C ALA A 365 30.10 -3.80 -22.90
N GLU A 366 30.11 -2.90 -23.89
CA GLU A 366 29.80 -3.20 -25.29
C GLU A 366 30.94 -3.84 -26.11
N LYS A 367 32.17 -3.91 -25.58
CA LYS A 367 33.38 -4.39 -26.28
C LYS A 367 33.59 -3.74 -27.67
N TYR A 368 33.76 -2.42 -27.67
CA TYR A 368 34.57 -1.80 -28.71
C TYR A 368 36.05 -2.08 -28.39
N GLU A 369 36.71 -2.86 -29.25
CA GLU A 369 38.12 -3.26 -29.14
C GLU A 369 39.09 -2.06 -29.13
N GLU A 370 40.33 -2.35 -28.75
CA GLU A 370 41.51 -1.48 -28.69
C GLU A 370 41.55 -0.39 -27.58
N ASP A 371 42.48 -0.62 -26.65
CA ASP A 371 43.32 0.35 -25.91
C ASP A 371 42.61 1.57 -25.29
N ASP A 372 41.99 1.36 -24.12
CA ASP A 372 41.49 2.40 -23.22
C ASP A 372 41.79 1.96 -21.78
N ASP A 373 42.27 2.85 -20.91
CA ASP A 373 42.62 2.60 -19.49
C ASP A 373 41.42 2.24 -18.59
N THR A 374 40.29 1.83 -19.18
CA THR A 374 39.08 1.41 -18.48
C THR A 374 39.29 0.01 -17.90
N ASN A 375 39.71 -0.05 -16.63
CA ASN A 375 40.15 -1.23 -15.84
C ASN A 375 39.06 -2.31 -15.60
N TRP A 376 38.06 -2.44 -16.46
CA TRP A 376 36.93 -3.38 -16.31
C TRP A 376 36.69 -4.16 -17.59
N ASP A 377 36.60 -5.49 -17.49
CA ASP A 377 36.05 -6.30 -18.56
C ASP A 377 34.55 -6.03 -18.78
N SER A 378 34.02 -6.52 -19.90
CA SER A 378 32.63 -6.32 -20.33
C SER A 378 31.58 -6.82 -19.32
N ASP A 379 31.90 -7.83 -18.52
CA ASP A 379 31.00 -8.41 -17.53
C ASP A 379 31.01 -7.61 -16.24
N MET A 380 32.20 -7.26 -15.75
CA MET A 380 32.37 -6.35 -14.62
C MET A 380 31.78 -4.97 -14.92
N ALA A 381 32.03 -4.39 -16.10
CA ALA A 381 31.43 -3.14 -16.53
C ALA A 381 29.89 -3.23 -16.55
N SER A 382 29.33 -4.31 -17.09
CA SER A 382 27.89 -4.56 -17.09
C SER A 382 27.30 -4.73 -15.69
N VAL A 383 28.03 -5.35 -14.74
CA VAL A 383 27.62 -5.40 -13.33
C VAL A 383 27.66 -4.02 -12.69
N LEU A 384 28.67 -3.19 -12.98
CA LEU A 384 28.78 -1.83 -12.45
C LEU A 384 27.71 -0.88 -13.01
N LEU A 385 27.24 -1.07 -14.26
CA LEU A 385 26.09 -0.34 -14.80
C LEU A 385 24.82 -0.48 -13.95
N LEU A 386 24.65 -1.60 -13.22
CA LEU A 386 23.53 -1.77 -12.28
C LEU A 386 23.52 -0.71 -11.18
N LEU A 387 24.68 -0.21 -10.71
CA LEU A 387 24.75 0.87 -9.70
C LEU A 387 24.10 2.16 -10.18
N HIS A 388 24.13 2.42 -11.49
CA HIS A 388 23.49 3.59 -12.11
C HIS A 388 21.98 3.39 -12.32
N LEU A 389 21.53 2.14 -12.40
CA LEU A 389 20.12 1.74 -12.57
C LEU A 389 19.37 1.52 -11.24
N LEU A 390 20.08 1.44 -10.10
CA LEU A 390 19.44 1.29 -8.80
C LEU A 390 18.61 2.54 -8.42
N PRO A 391 17.33 2.39 -8.01
CA PRO A 391 16.51 3.51 -7.59
C PRO A 391 17.05 4.14 -6.29
N PRO A 392 16.79 5.45 -6.05
CA PRO A 392 17.18 6.11 -4.80
C PRO A 392 16.67 5.35 -3.56
N THR A 393 17.55 5.12 -2.59
CA THR A 393 17.25 4.31 -1.41
C THR A 393 16.09 4.90 -0.61
N ALA A 394 14.96 4.20 -0.58
CA ALA A 394 13.74 4.64 0.09
C ALA A 394 13.86 4.62 1.63
N GLY A 395 14.44 5.66 2.22
CA GLY A 395 14.50 5.83 3.68
C GLY A 395 15.32 7.04 4.17
N ARG A 396 14.67 7.88 4.99
CA ARG A 396 15.23 8.93 5.88
C ARG A 396 16.67 9.41 5.61
N LYS A 397 16.80 10.56 4.93
CA LYS A 397 17.93 11.53 5.00
C LYS A 397 19.33 10.91 5.27
N ARG A 398 19.72 9.89 4.50
CA ARG A 398 21.14 9.49 4.38
C ARG A 398 21.75 10.22 3.19
N ILE A 399 22.99 10.66 3.32
CA ILE A 399 23.76 11.21 2.19
C ILE A 399 23.85 10.12 1.11
N LYS A 400 23.43 10.44 -0.11
CA LYS A 400 23.46 9.50 -1.24
C LYS A 400 24.92 9.32 -1.66
N ILE A 401 25.48 8.13 -1.41
CA ILE A 401 26.73 7.68 -2.01
C ILE A 401 26.61 7.75 -3.54
N SER A 402 27.60 8.30 -4.25
CA SER A 402 27.55 8.31 -5.72
C SER A 402 27.73 6.89 -6.27
N ALA A 403 27.36 6.68 -7.54
CA ALA A 403 27.62 5.40 -8.19
C ALA A 403 29.13 5.07 -8.21
N SER A 404 29.97 6.07 -8.49
CA SER A 404 31.43 5.97 -8.45
C SER A 404 31.97 5.60 -7.06
N ASP A 405 31.55 6.31 -6.00
CA ASP A 405 31.95 5.97 -4.62
C ASP A 405 31.53 4.56 -4.20
N ALA A 406 30.46 4.02 -4.82
CA ALA A 406 29.97 2.67 -4.55
C ALA A 406 30.76 1.56 -5.28
N VAL A 407 31.45 1.87 -6.39
CA VAL A 407 32.35 0.91 -7.07
C VAL A 407 33.45 0.46 -6.11
N ASP A 408 34.10 1.42 -5.45
CA ASP A 408 35.13 1.21 -4.41
C ASP A 408 34.63 0.45 -3.16
N LYS A 409 33.31 0.28 -3.01
CA LYS A 409 32.71 -0.55 -1.94
C LYS A 409 32.27 -1.93 -2.42
N MET A 410 32.02 -2.10 -3.71
CA MET A 410 31.69 -3.40 -4.32
C MET A 410 32.92 -4.22 -4.70
N VAL A 411 33.98 -3.59 -5.21
CA VAL A 411 35.14 -4.31 -5.78
C VAL A 411 36.43 -3.89 -5.10
N HIS A 412 37.14 -4.85 -4.51
CA HIS A 412 38.44 -4.64 -3.87
C HIS A 412 39.50 -5.55 -4.51
N PHE A 413 40.37 -4.97 -5.35
CA PHE A 413 41.51 -5.70 -5.91
C PHE A 413 42.53 -6.04 -4.82
N HIS A 414 42.67 -7.32 -4.52
CA HIS A 414 43.74 -7.80 -3.67
C HIS A 414 45.03 -7.86 -4.50
N LYS A 415 46.05 -7.11 -4.08
CA LYS A 415 47.36 -7.10 -4.75
C LYS A 415 48.07 -8.43 -4.47
N VAL A 416 47.82 -9.42 -5.31
CA VAL A 416 48.49 -10.73 -5.23
C VAL A 416 49.96 -10.52 -5.62
N TYR A 417 50.82 -10.38 -4.61
CA TYR A 417 52.25 -10.45 -4.79
C TYR A 417 52.63 -11.88 -5.17
N MET A 418 52.61 -12.15 -6.49
CA MET A 418 53.25 -13.32 -7.06
C MET A 418 54.75 -13.19 -6.82
N SER A 419 55.22 -13.75 -5.70
CA SER A 419 56.63 -14.00 -5.46
C SER A 419 57.10 -15.00 -6.51
N HIS A 420 57.63 -14.46 -7.61
CA HIS A 420 58.18 -15.28 -8.70
C HIS A 420 59.17 -16.27 -8.11
N LEU A 421 58.80 -17.55 -8.17
CA LEU A 421 59.59 -18.64 -7.63
C LEU A 421 60.76 -18.91 -8.59
N LEU A 422 61.75 -18.01 -8.56
CA LEU A 422 63.06 -18.16 -9.21
C LEU A 422 63.85 -19.29 -8.53
N LYS A 423 63.34 -20.52 -8.67
CA LYS A 423 64.13 -21.74 -8.52
C LYS A 423 65.05 -21.83 -9.73
N SER A 424 66.28 -21.38 -9.54
CA SER A 424 67.39 -21.78 -10.40
C SER A 424 67.60 -23.29 -10.30
N HIS A 425 67.59 -23.97 -11.44
CA HIS A 425 68.24 -25.26 -11.65
C HIS A 425 68.90 -25.23 -13.04
#